data_AF-A0AAW2URV0-F1
#
_entry.id   AF-A0AAW2URV0-F1
#
_cell.length_a   1.000
_cell.length_b   1.000
_cell.length_c   1.000
_cell.angle_alpha   90.00
_cell.angle_beta   90.00
_cell.angle_gamma   90.00
#
_symmetry.space_group_name_H-M   'P 1'
#
loop_
_entity.id
_entity.type
_entity.pdbx_description
1 polymer ?
#
loop_
_entity_poly.entity_id
_entity_poly.type
_entity_poly.pdbx_seq_one_letter_code
_entity_poly.pdbx_strand_id
1 'polypeptide(L)'
;MASSSNPVHEKDKSKAPRSHFQPTVCLADWWLVKVEHDFQGSRLGVAGFTSREKQAMRVFSSAPILKTYGFSTLETTDGICVILDSLINKVRTLENGFSSDVCDHFNCGFPIYWKEYDENFLRKESPSSGVKVLMKSKKAKTLPDPLPKNLTVKLVAL
;
A
#
# COMPACT_ATOMS: atom_id res chain seq x y z
N MET A 1 -2.30 76.12 -22.05
CA MET A 1 -2.69 75.02 -21.13
C MET A 1 -2.10 73.75 -21.69
N ALA A 2 -1.05 73.22 -21.09
CA ALA A 2 -0.47 71.93 -21.48
C ALA A 2 -1.06 70.87 -20.54
N SER A 3 -1.87 69.95 -21.09
CA SER A 3 -2.36 68.79 -20.34
C SER A 3 -1.25 67.74 -20.29
N SER A 4 -0.65 67.58 -19.12
CA SER A 4 0.19 66.43 -18.80
C SER A 4 -0.69 65.24 -18.45
N SER A 5 -0.74 64.25 -19.33
CA SER A 5 -1.28 62.91 -19.01
C SER A 5 -0.13 61.93 -18.87
N ASN A 6 0.15 61.54 -17.63
CA ASN A 6 1.04 60.42 -17.30
C ASN A 6 0.43 59.11 -17.80
N PRO A 7 1.19 58.21 -18.44
CA PRO A 7 0.73 56.84 -18.60
C PRO A 7 0.82 56.12 -17.26
N VAL A 8 -0.34 55.77 -16.71
CA VAL A 8 -0.47 54.81 -15.61
C VAL A 8 0.03 53.47 -16.14
N HIS A 9 1.25 53.10 -15.74
CA HIS A 9 1.78 51.77 -15.96
C HIS A 9 1.06 50.84 -14.98
N GLU A 10 -0.15 50.40 -15.34
CA GLU A 10 -0.80 49.26 -14.69
C GLU A 10 0.11 48.06 -14.88
N LYS A 11 0.83 47.73 -13.81
CA LYS A 11 1.69 46.56 -13.73
C LYS A 11 0.77 45.35 -13.62
N ASP A 12 0.28 44.89 -14.77
CA ASP A 12 -0.38 43.60 -14.91
C ASP A 12 0.55 42.56 -14.25
N LYS A 13 0.11 42.04 -13.10
CA LYS A 13 0.77 40.95 -12.39
C LYS A 13 0.57 39.71 -13.24
N SER A 14 1.37 39.60 -14.29
CA SER A 14 1.46 38.40 -15.12
C SER A 14 1.59 37.20 -14.20
N LYS A 15 0.56 36.35 -14.19
CA LYS A 15 0.64 35.03 -13.58
C LYS A 15 1.81 34.33 -14.26
N ALA A 16 2.91 34.17 -13.52
CA ALA A 16 4.05 33.40 -13.98
C ALA A 16 3.54 32.04 -14.51
N PRO A 17 4.03 31.54 -15.66
CA PRO A 17 3.61 30.25 -16.17
C PRO A 17 3.88 29.19 -15.09
N ARG A 18 2.82 28.64 -14.52
CA ARG A 18 2.97 27.46 -13.65
C ARG A 18 3.23 26.30 -14.58
N SER A 19 4.33 25.59 -14.34
CA SER A 19 4.55 24.31 -14.97
C SER A 19 3.35 23.41 -14.69
N HIS A 20 2.80 22.79 -15.74
CA HIS A 20 1.75 21.78 -15.65
C HIS A 20 2.30 20.39 -15.30
N PHE A 21 3.62 20.26 -15.04
CA PHE A 21 4.19 19.01 -14.57
C PHE A 21 3.69 18.71 -13.16
N GLN A 22 2.97 17.59 -13.01
CA GLN A 22 2.61 17.07 -11.70
C GLN A 22 3.88 16.70 -10.94
N PRO A 23 3.99 17.04 -9.63
CA PRO A 23 5.12 16.60 -8.81
C PRO A 23 5.27 15.08 -8.92
N THR A 24 6.48 14.61 -9.22
CA THR A 24 6.73 13.18 -9.44
C THR A 24 7.89 12.70 -8.56
N VAL A 25 7.73 11.53 -7.96
CA VAL A 25 8.76 10.85 -7.16
C VAL A 25 8.93 9.41 -7.63
N CYS A 26 10.18 8.97 -7.79
CA CYS A 26 10.52 7.58 -8.07
C CYS A 26 10.93 6.89 -6.77
N LEU A 27 10.37 5.73 -6.48
CA LEU A 27 10.64 4.96 -5.27
C LEU A 27 11.32 3.63 -5.62
N ALA A 28 12.48 3.41 -5.02
CA ALA A 28 13.14 2.12 -4.91
C ALA A 28 12.79 1.47 -3.57
N ASP A 29 12.86 0.13 -3.53
CA ASP A 29 12.60 -0.70 -2.35
C ASP A 29 11.33 -0.24 -1.61
N TRP A 30 10.20 -0.18 -2.32
CA TRP A 30 8.94 0.39 -1.85
C TRP A 30 8.07 -0.63 -1.11
N TRP A 31 7.16 -0.18 -0.25
CA TRP A 31 6.23 -1.02 0.53
C TRP A 31 4.87 -0.37 0.70
N LEU A 32 3.86 -1.16 1.08
CA LEU A 32 2.52 -0.65 1.39
C LEU A 32 2.48 -0.04 2.79
N VAL A 33 1.70 1.03 2.94
CA VAL A 33 1.41 1.68 4.23
C VAL A 33 -0.09 1.92 4.38
N LYS A 34 -0.56 1.95 5.63
CA LYS A 34 -1.91 2.40 5.98
C LYS A 34 -1.84 3.86 6.39
N VAL A 35 -2.52 4.73 5.66
CA VAL A 35 -2.57 6.17 5.96
C VAL A 35 -3.60 6.42 7.05
N GLU A 36 -3.27 7.31 7.98
CA GLU A 36 -4.13 7.62 9.13
C GLU A 36 -5.48 8.23 8.70
N HIS A 37 -5.43 9.24 7.83
CA HIS A 37 -6.60 9.91 7.29
C HIS A 37 -7.06 9.25 6.01
N ASP A 38 -8.36 8.95 5.94
CA ASP A 38 -8.96 8.41 4.73
C ASP A 38 -9.30 9.52 3.73
N PHE A 39 -9.31 9.17 2.45
CA PHE A 39 -9.84 10.00 1.38
C PHE A 39 -10.85 9.20 0.59
N GLN A 40 -12.13 9.56 0.70
CA GLN A 40 -13.24 8.80 0.10
C GLN A 40 -13.24 7.32 0.53
N GLY A 41 -12.89 7.05 1.79
CA GLY A 41 -12.70 5.70 2.31
C GLY A 41 -11.32 5.10 2.01
N SER A 42 -10.53 5.66 1.09
CA SER A 42 -9.21 5.11 0.77
C SER A 42 -8.17 5.43 1.83
N ARG A 43 -7.44 4.41 2.28
CA ARG A 43 -6.31 4.54 3.23
C ARG A 43 -5.04 3.85 2.75
N LEU A 44 -5.08 3.17 1.61
CA LEU A 44 -3.91 2.51 1.06
C LEU A 44 -2.94 3.55 0.50
N GLY A 45 -1.70 3.55 1.01
CA GLY A 45 -0.60 4.37 0.52
C GLY A 45 0.64 3.53 0.21
N VAL A 46 1.68 4.20 -0.29
CA VAL A 46 3.01 3.61 -0.47
C VAL A 46 4.07 4.43 0.24
N ALA A 47 5.09 3.74 0.71
CA ALA A 47 6.34 4.35 1.14
C ALA A 47 7.51 3.67 0.45
N GLY A 48 8.67 4.32 0.44
CA GLY A 48 9.83 3.81 -0.25
C GLY A 48 10.99 4.77 -0.16
N PHE A 49 12.12 4.36 -0.72
CA PHE A 49 13.28 5.21 -0.79
C PHE A 49 13.32 5.98 -2.11
N THR A 50 13.53 7.28 -2.04
CA THR A 50 13.61 8.12 -3.25
C THR A 50 14.81 7.71 -4.11
N SER A 51 14.54 7.31 -5.36
CA SER A 51 15.55 7.05 -6.38
C SER A 51 15.72 8.31 -7.22
N ARG A 52 16.67 9.18 -6.85
CA ARG A 52 17.05 10.34 -7.67
C ARG A 52 18.56 10.45 -7.73
N GLU A 53 19.08 10.47 -8.96
CA GLU A 53 20.50 10.56 -9.21
C GLU A 53 21.10 11.78 -8.47
N LYS A 54 22.21 11.56 -7.75
CA LYS A 54 22.98 12.60 -7.03
C LYS A 54 22.26 13.23 -5.81
N GLN A 55 21.20 12.62 -5.30
CA GLN A 55 20.53 13.05 -4.06
C GLN A 55 20.63 11.99 -2.96
N ALA A 56 20.60 12.44 -1.71
CA ALA A 56 20.53 11.53 -0.57
C ALA A 56 19.24 10.71 -0.64
N MET A 57 19.35 9.40 -0.48
CA MET A 57 18.22 8.48 -0.41
C MET A 57 17.43 8.77 0.86
N ARG A 58 16.18 9.23 0.71
CA ARG A 58 15.28 9.53 1.83
C ARG A 58 14.07 8.61 1.78
N VAL A 59 13.52 8.29 2.94
CA VAL A 59 12.22 7.65 3.01
C VAL A 59 11.15 8.68 2.65
N PHE A 60 10.30 8.31 1.71
CA PHE A 60 9.09 9.03 1.34
C PHE A 60 7.88 8.18 1.74
N SER A 61 6.82 8.81 2.22
CA SER A 61 5.52 8.19 2.49
C SER A 61 4.44 9.02 1.81
N SER A 62 3.54 8.36 1.08
CA SER A 62 2.51 9.03 0.29
C SER A 62 1.23 9.31 1.08
N ALA A 63 0.39 10.21 0.55
CA ALA A 63 -1.04 10.25 0.85
C ALA A 63 -1.75 9.00 0.27
N PRO A 64 -3.06 8.79 0.53
CA PRO A 64 -3.80 7.67 -0.06
C PRO A 64 -3.72 7.68 -1.59
N ILE A 65 -3.84 6.49 -2.19
CA ILE A 65 -3.76 6.32 -3.63
C ILE A 65 -5.10 6.69 -4.25
N LEU A 66 -5.08 7.68 -5.14
CA LEU A 66 -6.25 8.13 -5.86
C LEU A 66 -6.58 7.20 -7.04
N LYS A 67 -5.56 6.88 -7.84
CA LYS A 67 -5.68 5.99 -9.01
C LYS A 67 -4.33 5.46 -9.48
N THR A 68 -4.37 4.43 -10.32
CA THR A 68 -3.20 3.84 -10.98
C THR A 68 -3.28 4.11 -12.49
N TYR A 69 -2.14 4.37 -13.12
CA TYR A 69 -2.00 4.50 -14.58
C TYR A 69 -1.41 3.25 -15.25
N GLY A 70 -1.07 2.24 -14.43
CA GLY A 70 -0.44 0.99 -14.81
C GLY A 70 -0.02 0.25 -13.54
N PHE A 71 0.91 -0.70 -13.65
CA PHE A 71 1.39 -1.44 -12.50
C PHE A 71 2.35 -0.61 -11.61
N SER A 72 3.14 0.28 -12.19
CA SER A 72 4.19 1.01 -11.46
C SER A 72 3.94 2.50 -11.30
N THR A 73 2.86 3.05 -11.86
CA THR A 73 2.60 4.50 -11.83
C THR A 73 1.29 4.79 -11.09
N LEU A 74 1.40 5.54 -10.00
CA LEU A 74 0.30 5.89 -9.10
C LEU A 74 0.08 7.40 -9.08
N GLU A 75 -1.15 7.82 -8.86
CA GLU A 75 -1.47 9.19 -8.44
C GLU A 75 -2.05 9.13 -7.03
N THR A 76 -1.58 10.05 -6.20
CA THR A 76 -1.97 10.20 -4.80
C THR A 76 -2.96 11.35 -4.65
N THR A 77 -3.70 11.39 -3.55
CA THR A 77 -4.78 12.36 -3.36
C THR A 77 -4.30 13.80 -3.21
N ASP A 78 -3.03 14.01 -2.86
CA ASP A 78 -2.34 15.31 -2.84
C ASP A 78 -1.75 15.70 -4.21
N GLY A 79 -2.02 14.91 -5.26
CA GLY A 79 -1.66 15.22 -6.64
C GLY A 79 -0.21 14.88 -7.01
N ILE A 80 0.46 14.02 -6.22
CA ILE A 80 1.81 13.54 -6.50
C ILE A 80 1.74 12.25 -7.32
N CYS A 81 2.51 12.21 -8.41
CA CYS A 81 2.76 11.00 -9.17
C CYS A 81 3.89 10.18 -8.55
N VAL A 82 3.64 8.90 -8.27
CA VAL A 82 4.64 7.98 -7.72
C VAL A 82 4.98 6.93 -8.77
N ILE A 83 6.27 6.74 -9.04
CA ILE A 83 6.79 5.70 -9.94
C ILE A 83 7.52 4.66 -9.09
N LEU A 84 7.14 3.39 -9.23
CA LEU A 84 7.73 2.26 -8.52
C LEU A 84 8.82 1.64 -9.40
N ASP A 85 10.08 1.76 -8.97
CA ASP A 85 11.28 1.40 -9.75
C ASP A 85 11.89 0.05 -9.32
N SER A 86 11.13 -0.75 -8.57
CA SER A 86 11.60 -2.03 -8.02
C SER A 86 10.43 -2.94 -7.65
N LEU A 87 10.73 -4.17 -7.25
CA LEU A 87 9.75 -5.06 -6.63
C LEU A 87 9.42 -4.56 -5.20
N ILE A 88 8.25 -4.97 -4.71
CA ILE A 88 7.83 -4.63 -3.36
C ILE A 88 8.76 -5.21 -2.28
N ASN A 89 9.08 -4.40 -1.27
CA ASN A 89 9.71 -4.86 -0.04
C ASN A 89 8.68 -5.57 0.83
N LYS A 90 8.71 -6.91 0.78
CA LYS A 90 7.77 -7.76 1.53
C LYS A 90 7.93 -7.60 3.04
N VAL A 91 9.15 -7.48 3.54
CA VAL A 91 9.42 -7.36 4.99
C VAL A 91 8.77 -6.10 5.55
N ARG A 92 9.02 -4.94 4.95
CA ARG A 92 8.43 -3.67 5.39
C ARG A 92 6.92 -3.63 5.21
N THR A 93 6.41 -4.29 4.17
CA THR A 93 4.96 -4.43 3.96
C THR A 93 4.32 -5.23 5.10
N LEU A 94 4.93 -6.35 5.51
CA LEU A 94 4.48 -7.13 6.67
C LEU A 94 4.56 -6.33 7.98
N GLU A 95 5.64 -5.57 8.20
CA GLU A 95 5.80 -4.68 9.36
C GLU A 95 4.70 -3.60 9.42
N ASN A 96 4.16 -3.19 8.27
CA ASN A 96 3.03 -2.26 8.17
C ASN A 96 1.65 -2.94 8.33
N GLY A 97 1.61 -4.20 8.77
CA GLY A 97 0.39 -4.92 9.10
C GLY A 97 -0.38 -5.46 7.89
N PHE A 98 0.29 -5.65 6.76
CA PHE A 98 -0.23 -6.38 5.60
C PHE A 98 0.16 -7.86 5.71
N SER A 99 -0.59 -8.76 5.05
CA SER A 99 -0.26 -10.19 5.02
C SER A 99 0.72 -10.53 3.90
N SER A 100 1.34 -11.72 3.99
CA SER A 100 2.20 -12.23 2.92
C SER A 100 1.43 -12.38 1.60
N ASP A 101 0.19 -12.87 1.66
CA ASP A 101 -0.65 -12.99 0.47
C ASP A 101 -0.80 -11.65 -0.25
N VAL A 102 -0.99 -10.54 0.48
CA VAL A 102 -1.06 -9.20 -0.13
C VAL A 102 0.25 -8.87 -0.83
N CYS A 103 1.40 -9.16 -0.24
CA CYS A 103 2.70 -8.92 -0.89
C CYS A 103 2.81 -9.62 -2.25
N ASP A 104 2.26 -10.83 -2.38
CA ASP A 104 2.34 -11.60 -3.62
C ASP A 104 1.48 -11.01 -4.74
N HIS A 105 0.32 -10.42 -4.41
CA HIS A 105 -0.51 -9.72 -5.39
C HIS A 105 0.12 -8.40 -5.87
N PHE A 106 0.96 -7.79 -5.02
CA PHE A 106 1.62 -6.52 -5.31
C PHE A 106 3.09 -6.68 -5.77
N ASN A 107 3.55 -7.92 -6.01
CA ASN A 107 4.96 -8.24 -6.20
C ASN A 107 5.61 -7.43 -7.34
N CYS A 108 4.88 -7.21 -8.43
CA CYS A 108 5.34 -6.47 -9.61
C CYS A 108 4.77 -5.05 -9.71
N GLY A 109 4.14 -4.53 -8.64
CA GLY A 109 3.40 -3.27 -8.64
C GLY A 109 1.92 -3.45 -8.30
N PHE A 110 1.08 -2.51 -8.70
CA PHE A 110 -0.35 -2.48 -8.38
C PHE A 110 -1.17 -3.33 -9.36
N PRO A 111 -1.88 -4.38 -8.88
CA PRO A 111 -2.78 -5.15 -9.73
C PRO A 111 -4.00 -4.30 -10.16
N ILE A 112 -4.68 -4.67 -11.25
CA ILE A 112 -5.87 -3.95 -11.73
C ILE A 112 -7.01 -3.89 -10.69
N TYR A 113 -7.07 -4.88 -9.79
CA TYR A 113 -8.06 -5.02 -8.72
C TYR A 113 -7.55 -4.48 -7.36
N TRP A 114 -6.48 -3.65 -7.35
CA TRP A 114 -5.89 -3.14 -6.10
C TRP A 114 -6.89 -2.44 -5.16
N LYS A 115 -7.93 -1.81 -5.71
CA LYS A 115 -8.98 -1.12 -4.94
C LYS A 115 -9.73 -2.06 -4.00
N GLU A 116 -9.84 -3.34 -4.33
CA GLU A 116 -10.47 -4.32 -3.44
C GLU A 116 -9.69 -4.47 -2.12
N TYR A 117 -8.38 -4.25 -2.13
CA TYR A 117 -7.58 -4.30 -0.90
C TYR A 117 -7.89 -3.11 -0.01
N ASP A 118 -8.08 -1.93 -0.59
CA ASP A 118 -8.44 -0.73 0.12
C ASP A 118 -9.78 -0.90 0.89
N GLU A 119 -10.82 -1.40 0.22
CA GLU A 119 -12.13 -1.70 0.82
C GLU A 119 -12.06 -2.79 1.90
N ASN A 120 -11.25 -3.83 1.66
CA ASN A 120 -11.13 -4.97 2.57
C ASN A 120 -10.33 -4.65 3.84
N PHE A 121 -9.38 -3.72 3.81
CA PHE A 121 -8.68 -3.23 5.00
C PHE A 121 -9.61 -2.44 5.92
N LEU A 122 -10.49 -1.60 5.36
CA LEU A 122 -11.46 -0.80 6.11
C LEU A 122 -12.47 -1.68 6.88
N ARG A 123 -12.94 -2.76 6.25
CA ARG A 123 -13.99 -3.60 6.84
C ARG A 123 -13.54 -4.38 8.08
N LYS A 124 -12.24 -4.70 8.18
CA LYS A 124 -11.71 -5.54 9.26
C LYS A 124 -11.25 -4.76 10.50
N GLU A 125 -11.04 -3.45 10.40
CA GLU A 125 -10.47 -2.62 11.49
C GLU A 125 -11.50 -1.78 12.26
N SER A 126 -12.78 -1.82 11.90
CA SER A 126 -13.81 -1.20 12.75
C SER A 126 -13.96 -2.01 14.05
N PRO A 127 -13.93 -1.39 15.25
CA PRO A 127 -14.33 -2.07 16.46
C PRO A 127 -15.84 -2.27 16.35
N SER A 128 -16.24 -3.41 15.80
CA SER A 128 -17.62 -3.85 15.77
C SER A 128 -18.11 -3.93 17.21
N SER A 129 -18.94 -2.96 17.59
CA SER A 129 -19.83 -3.12 18.73
C SER A 129 -20.63 -4.40 18.51
N GLY A 130 -20.31 -5.40 19.33
CA GLY A 130 -21.03 -6.64 19.58
C GLY A 130 -21.89 -7.21 18.46
N VAL A 131 -21.29 -8.00 17.56
CA VAL A 131 -22.01 -9.10 16.91
C VAL A 131 -21.23 -10.40 17.13
N LYS A 132 -21.78 -11.27 17.98
CA LYS A 132 -21.29 -12.65 18.14
C LYS A 132 -21.49 -13.40 16.83
N VAL A 133 -20.45 -13.48 16.00
CA VAL A 133 -20.43 -14.41 14.88
C VAL A 133 -20.15 -15.81 15.43
N LEU A 134 -21.21 -16.60 15.57
CA LEU A 134 -21.12 -18.03 15.85
C LEU A 134 -20.48 -18.72 14.64
N MET A 135 -19.16 -18.91 14.69
CA MET A 135 -18.45 -19.71 13.72
C MET A 135 -18.84 -21.18 13.92
N LYS A 136 -19.61 -21.75 12.98
CA LYS A 136 -19.81 -23.20 12.94
C LYS A 136 -18.54 -23.86 12.42
N SER A 137 -17.85 -24.58 13.30
CA SER A 137 -16.69 -25.41 12.96
C SER A 137 -17.09 -26.53 12.00
N LYS A 138 -16.38 -26.66 10.86
CA LYS A 138 -16.40 -27.87 10.05
C LYS A 138 -15.64 -28.97 10.81
N LYS A 139 -16.28 -30.12 11.01
CA LYS A 139 -15.68 -31.28 11.69
C LYS A 139 -14.58 -31.88 10.80
N ALA A 140 -13.37 -32.00 11.35
CA ALA A 140 -12.27 -32.72 10.71
C ALA A 140 -12.59 -34.23 10.65
N LYS A 141 -12.28 -34.87 9.52
CA LYS A 141 -12.31 -36.32 9.37
C LYS A 141 -11.09 -36.91 10.10
N THR A 142 -11.35 -37.72 11.11
CA THR A 142 -10.37 -38.42 11.95
C THR A 142 -9.48 -39.33 11.10
N LEU A 143 -8.15 -39.17 11.25
CA LEU A 143 -7.11 -40.09 10.79
C LEU A 143 -7.14 -41.34 11.69
N PRO A 144 -7.00 -42.58 11.17
CA PRO A 144 -7.01 -43.77 12.03
C PRO A 144 -5.75 -43.83 12.91
N ASP A 145 -5.95 -44.28 14.16
CA ASP A 145 -4.95 -44.35 15.22
C ASP A 145 -3.70 -45.18 14.84
N PRO A 146 -2.50 -44.80 15.33
CA PRO A 146 -1.31 -45.63 15.20
C PRO A 146 -1.38 -46.86 16.12
N LEU A 147 -0.94 -48.00 15.56
CA LEU A 147 -0.86 -49.33 16.19
C LEU A 147 -0.35 -49.34 17.64
N PRO A 148 -0.92 -50.18 18.53
CA PRO A 148 -0.44 -50.32 19.90
C PRO A 148 0.91 -51.04 19.95
N LYS A 149 1.84 -50.44 20.69
CA LYS A 149 3.15 -51.01 21.04
C LYS A 149 2.95 -51.94 22.23
N ASN A 150 2.99 -53.25 22.03
CA ASN A 150 3.22 -54.16 23.15
C ASN A 150 4.15 -55.30 22.73
N LEU A 151 5.40 -55.19 23.18
CA LEU A 151 6.41 -56.24 23.15
C LEU A 151 6.03 -57.25 24.24
N THR A 152 5.70 -58.48 23.86
CA THR A 152 5.85 -59.62 24.76
C THR A 152 6.79 -60.61 24.09
N VAL A 153 8.04 -60.57 24.54
CA VAL A 153 9.05 -61.57 24.28
C VAL A 153 8.57 -62.88 24.92
N LYS A 154 8.27 -63.90 24.10
CA LYS A 154 8.27 -65.28 24.57
C LYS A 154 9.56 -65.94 24.09
N LEU A 155 10.50 -66.03 25.02
CA LEU A 155 11.64 -66.93 24.96
C LEU A 155 11.07 -68.36 25.04
N VAL A 156 11.31 -69.19 24.02
CA VAL A 156 11.24 -70.64 24.18
C VAL A 156 12.61 -71.17 23.78
N ALA A 157 13.27 -71.74 24.78
CA ALA A 157 14.53 -72.45 24.68
C ALA A 157 14.27 -73.92 24.31
N LEU A 158 15.16 -74.43 23.45
CA LEU A 158 15.47 -75.82 23.10
C LEU A 158 14.37 -76.67 22.45
#